data_AF-A0A537D5R1-F1
#
_entry.id   AF-A0A537D5R1-F1
#
_cell.length_a   1.000
_cell.length_b   1.000
_cell.length_c   1.000
_cell.angle_alpha   90.00
_cell.angle_beta   90.00
_cell.angle_gamma   90.00
#
_symmetry.space_group_name_H-M   'P 1'
#
loop_
_entity.id
_entity.type
_entity.pdbx_description
1 polymer ?
#
loop_
_entity_poly.entity_id
_entity_poly.type
_entity_poly.pdbx_seq_one_letter_code
_entity_poly.pdbx_strand_id
1 'polypeptide(L)'
;SLAICAQRLIESGCGHVLITGTHEATAQVVNTLYGKAGLVRSDSWERLPGSYHGSGCTLASAIAAMLANGLELPEAVREAQDYTWHALAKAYRPGMGQFLPDRLFWARDDDAEPPVEEERASRAPNLHRH
;
A
#
# COMPACT_ATOMS: atom_id res chain seq x y z
N SER A 1 -2.77 -20.64 -16.52
CA SER A 1 -3.57 -19.77 -15.62
C SER A 1 -2.78 -19.52 -14.33
N LEU A 2 -3.14 -18.48 -13.55
CA LEU A 2 -2.47 -18.20 -12.27
C LEU A 2 -2.52 -19.40 -11.30
N ALA A 3 -3.64 -20.11 -11.27
CA ALA A 3 -3.80 -21.32 -10.45
C ALA A 3 -2.76 -22.41 -10.80
N ILE A 4 -2.49 -22.66 -12.09
CA ILE A 4 -1.47 -23.63 -12.51
C ILE A 4 -0.06 -23.19 -12.08
N CYS A 5 0.25 -21.90 -12.21
CA CYS A 5 1.54 -21.37 -11.76
C CYS A 5 1.71 -21.52 -10.24
N ALA A 6 0.67 -21.19 -9.47
CA ALA A 6 0.68 -21.38 -8.02
C ALA A 6 0.90 -22.84 -7.64
N GLN A 7 0.17 -23.75 -8.30
CA GLN A 7 0.27 -25.18 -8.03
C GLN A 7 1.68 -25.72 -8.31
N ARG A 8 2.32 -25.31 -9.41
CA ARG A 8 3.71 -25.69 -9.70
C ARG A 8 4.70 -25.25 -8.61
N LEU A 9 4.53 -24.03 -8.09
CA LEU A 9 5.38 -23.51 -7.01
C LEU A 9 5.15 -24.27 -5.70
N ILE A 10 3.90 -24.65 -5.41
CA ILE A 10 3.55 -25.48 -4.26
C ILE A 10 4.16 -26.88 -4.38
N GLU A 11 4.06 -27.49 -5.57
CA GLU A 11 4.69 -28.78 -5.88
C GLU A 11 6.22 -28.72 -5.79
N SER A 12 6.81 -27.54 -5.95
CA SER A 12 8.25 -27.30 -5.78
C SER A 12 8.69 -27.13 -4.32
N GLY A 13 7.76 -27.20 -3.35
CA GLY A 13 8.06 -27.22 -1.92
C GLY A 13 7.48 -26.06 -1.10
N CYS A 14 6.87 -25.06 -1.74
CA CYS A 14 6.18 -23.99 -1.00
C CYS A 14 4.92 -24.53 -0.32
N GLY A 15 4.74 -24.25 0.98
CA GLY A 15 3.49 -24.61 1.67
C GLY A 15 2.27 -23.84 1.15
N HIS A 16 2.49 -22.56 0.81
CA HIS A 16 1.50 -21.64 0.27
C HIS A 16 2.15 -20.66 -0.70
N VAL A 17 1.37 -20.09 -1.61
CA VAL A 17 1.82 -19.11 -2.61
C VAL A 17 0.80 -17.99 -2.70
N LEU A 18 1.21 -16.76 -2.40
CA LEU A 18 0.42 -15.55 -2.65
C LEU A 18 0.82 -14.95 -4.00
N ILE A 19 -0.12 -14.89 -4.94
CA ILE A 19 0.06 -14.23 -6.23
C ILE A 19 -0.61 -12.86 -6.17
N THR A 20 0.13 -11.79 -6.48
CA THR A 20 -0.37 -10.41 -6.44
C THR A 20 -0.70 -9.86 -7.83
N GLY A 21 -1.87 -9.25 -8.01
CA GLY A 21 -2.35 -8.69 -9.29
C GLY A 21 -1.81 -7.29 -9.62
N THR A 22 -0.59 -6.96 -9.20
CA THR A 22 -0.07 -5.57 -9.20
C THR A 22 0.12 -4.98 -10.60
N HIS A 23 0.22 -5.79 -11.66
CA HIS A 23 0.57 -5.35 -13.01
C HIS A 23 -0.58 -5.33 -14.03
N GLU A 24 -1.79 -5.78 -13.66
CA GLU A 24 -2.94 -5.74 -14.56
C GLU A 24 -3.53 -4.31 -14.65
N ALA A 25 -3.93 -3.86 -15.84
CA ALA A 25 -4.52 -2.54 -16.04
C ALA A 25 -6.02 -2.51 -15.70
N THR A 26 -6.36 -2.95 -14.48
CA THR A 26 -7.74 -3.09 -13.98
C THR A 26 -8.00 -2.07 -12.87
N ALA A 27 -9.27 -1.72 -12.62
CA ALA A 27 -9.64 -0.83 -11.52
C ALA A 27 -9.36 -1.42 -10.12
N GLN A 28 -9.18 -2.74 -10.05
CA GLN A 28 -8.97 -3.49 -8.83
C GLN A 28 -7.67 -4.30 -8.91
N VAL A 29 -6.93 -4.36 -7.82
CA VAL A 29 -5.83 -5.31 -7.63
C VAL A 29 -6.39 -6.52 -6.92
N VAL A 30 -6.33 -7.69 -7.56
CA VAL A 30 -6.74 -8.95 -6.94
C VAL A 30 -5.49 -9.72 -6.51
N ASN A 31 -5.44 -10.10 -5.24
CA ASN A 31 -4.39 -10.94 -4.69
C ASN A 31 -4.97 -12.28 -4.26
N THR A 32 -4.30 -13.36 -4.64
CA THR A 32 -4.85 -14.71 -4.49
C THR A 32 -3.85 -15.61 -3.79
N LEU A 33 -4.23 -16.13 -2.62
CA LEU A 33 -3.45 -17.10 -1.86
C LEU A 33 -3.87 -18.51 -2.22
N TYR A 34 -2.89 -19.34 -2.52
CA TYR A 34 -3.06 -20.76 -2.80
C TYR A 34 -2.33 -21.61 -1.76
N GLY A 35 -2.90 -22.77 -1.48
CA GLY A 35 -2.30 -23.85 -0.68
C GLY A 35 -2.46 -25.18 -1.41
N LYS A 36 -2.05 -26.28 -0.77
CA LYS A 36 -2.09 -27.63 -1.38
C LYS A 36 -3.50 -28.05 -1.84
N ALA A 37 -4.54 -27.59 -1.17
CA ALA A 37 -5.94 -27.87 -1.51
C ALA A 37 -6.51 -26.92 -2.59
N GLY A 38 -5.70 -26.02 -3.15
CA GLY A 38 -6.10 -25.03 -4.14
C GLY A 38 -6.25 -23.63 -3.57
N LEU A 39 -7.30 -22.92 -4.00
CA LEU A 39 -7.57 -21.54 -3.58
C LEU A 39 -7.87 -21.48 -2.08
N VAL A 40 -7.11 -20.67 -1.35
CA VAL A 40 -7.32 -20.42 0.08
C VAL A 40 -8.10 -19.13 0.29
N ARG A 41 -7.70 -18.04 -0.38
CA ARG A 41 -8.38 -16.74 -0.34
C ARG A 41 -8.10 -15.91 -1.58
N SER A 42 -9.02 -15.00 -1.89
CA SER A 42 -8.89 -14.01 -2.96
C SER A 42 -9.42 -12.68 -2.44
N ASP A 43 -8.57 -11.66 -2.43
CA ASP A 43 -8.92 -10.33 -1.92
C ASP A 43 -8.82 -9.31 -3.06
N SER A 44 -9.82 -8.43 -3.14
CA SER A 44 -9.86 -7.32 -4.11
C SER A 44 -9.63 -6.01 -3.40
N TRP A 45 -8.78 -5.17 -3.98
CA TRP A 45 -8.42 -3.87 -3.47
C TRP A 45 -8.58 -2.80 -4.54
N GLU A 46 -9.03 -1.62 -4.16
CA GLU A 46 -9.02 -0.47 -5.07
C GLU A 46 -7.59 -0.19 -5.52
N ARG A 47 -7.40 -0.03 -6.84
CA ARG A 47 -6.11 0.37 -7.38
C ARG A 47 -5.86 1.84 -7.09
N LEU A 48 -4.89 2.10 -6.23
CA LEU A 48 -4.42 3.45 -5.97
C LEU A 48 -3.73 4.04 -7.23
N PRO A 49 -3.96 5.32 -7.53
CA PRO A 49 -3.33 5.98 -8.67
C PRO A 49 -1.81 6.12 -8.46
N GLY A 50 -1.05 6.15 -9.55
CA GLY A 50 0.39 6.37 -9.53
C GLY A 50 1.23 5.08 -9.57
N SER A 51 2.54 5.25 -9.42
CA SER A 51 3.52 4.16 -9.44
C SER A 51 4.28 4.13 -8.13
N TYR A 52 4.34 2.96 -7.51
CA TYR A 52 4.86 2.78 -6.16
C TYR A 52 6.10 1.90 -6.16
N HIS A 53 7.09 2.29 -5.36
CA HIS A 53 8.25 1.47 -5.07
C HIS A 53 8.14 0.85 -3.68
N GLY A 54 8.32 -0.46 -3.57
CA GLY A 54 8.34 -1.15 -2.28
C GLY A 54 6.97 -1.61 -1.75
N SER A 55 5.93 -1.65 -2.59
CA SER A 55 4.64 -2.28 -2.24
C SER A 55 4.82 -3.76 -1.87
N GLY A 56 5.53 -4.54 -2.69
CA GLY A 56 5.80 -5.95 -2.44
C GLY A 56 6.63 -6.20 -1.18
N CYS A 57 7.69 -5.43 -0.96
CA CYS A 57 8.52 -5.55 0.25
C CYS A 57 7.71 -5.19 1.51
N THR A 58 6.83 -4.19 1.42
CA THR A 58 5.97 -3.79 2.53
C THR A 58 4.96 -4.90 2.85
N LEU A 59 4.31 -5.47 1.83
CA LEU A 59 3.39 -6.60 2.00
C LEU A 59 4.08 -7.83 2.60
N ALA A 60 5.22 -8.25 2.05
CA ALA A 60 5.93 -9.43 2.54
C ALA A 60 6.41 -9.25 3.99
N SER A 61 6.93 -8.07 4.33
CA SER A 61 7.37 -7.75 5.70
C SER A 61 6.19 -7.74 6.67
N ALA A 62 5.06 -7.16 6.28
CA ALA A 62 3.85 -7.14 7.09
C ALA A 62 3.29 -8.56 7.32
N ILE A 63 3.26 -9.43 6.29
CA ILE A 63 2.86 -10.84 6.45
C ILE A 63 3.77 -11.54 7.47
N ALA A 64 5.09 -11.39 7.33
CA ALA A 64 6.04 -12.00 8.25
C ALA A 64 5.85 -11.51 9.70
N ALA A 65 5.61 -10.21 9.89
CA ALA A 65 5.33 -9.64 11.20
C ALA A 65 4.02 -10.15 11.81
N MET A 66 2.94 -10.23 11.02
CA MET A 66 1.64 -10.76 11.45
C MET A 66 1.75 -12.23 11.88
N LEU A 67 2.44 -13.05 11.10
CA LEU A 67 2.73 -14.46 11.45
C LEU A 67 3.56 -14.57 12.73
N ALA A 68 4.58 -13.73 12.89
CA ALA A 68 5.40 -13.71 14.11
C ALA A 68 4.59 -13.30 15.36
N ASN A 69 3.52 -12.51 15.19
CA ASN A 69 2.57 -12.16 16.24
C ASN A 69 1.47 -13.23 16.47
N GLY A 70 1.55 -14.38 15.79
CA GLY A 70 0.68 -15.52 16.03
C GLY A 70 -0.63 -15.52 15.25
N LEU A 71 -0.77 -14.68 14.21
CA LEU A 71 -1.93 -14.76 13.33
C LEU A 71 -1.84 -16.00 12.42
N GLU A 72 -3.00 -16.59 12.15
CA GLU A 72 -3.12 -17.66 11.15
C GLU A 72 -2.82 -17.12 9.74
N LEU A 73 -2.23 -17.95 8.88
CA LEU A 73 -1.70 -17.50 7.59
C LEU A 73 -2.72 -16.75 6.71
N PRO A 74 -3.97 -17.24 6.54
CA PRO A 74 -4.95 -16.49 5.76
C PRO A 74 -5.21 -15.11 6.36
N GLU A 75 -5.39 -15.00 7.67
CA GLU A 75 -5.61 -13.71 8.37
C GLU A 75 -4.40 -12.79 8.25
N ALA A 76 -3.18 -13.30 8.51
CA ALA A 76 -1.94 -12.56 8.35
C ALA A 76 -1.81 -11.94 6.94
N VAL A 77 -2.20 -12.70 5.91
CA VAL A 77 -2.24 -12.21 4.52
C VAL A 77 -3.30 -11.13 4.31
N ARG A 78 -4.48 -11.20 4.94
CA ARG A 78 -5.50 -10.15 4.82
C ARG A 78 -5.06 -8.85 5.48
N GLU A 79 -4.60 -8.95 6.72
CA GLU A 79 -4.23 -7.80 7.53
C GLU A 79 -2.98 -7.11 6.95
N ALA A 80 -2.02 -7.88 6.43
CA ALA A 80 -0.87 -7.32 5.75
C ALA A 80 -1.20 -6.60 4.45
N GLN A 81 -2.22 -7.08 3.71
CA GLN A 81 -2.71 -6.36 2.53
C GLN A 81 -3.40 -5.05 2.92
N ASP A 82 -4.20 -5.06 3.99
CA ASP A 82 -4.87 -3.87 4.53
C ASP A 82 -3.86 -2.80 4.94
N TYR A 83 -2.89 -3.21 5.76
CA TYR A 83 -1.76 -2.40 6.16
C TYR A 83 -1.02 -1.81 4.96
N THR A 84 -0.72 -2.64 3.96
CA THR A 84 0.04 -2.21 2.79
C THR A 84 -0.75 -1.22 1.96
N TRP A 85 -2.06 -1.44 1.80
CA TRP A 85 -2.93 -0.53 1.07
C TRP A 85 -2.95 0.85 1.75
N HIS A 86 -3.12 0.92 3.07
CA HIS A 86 -3.09 2.18 3.81
C HIS A 86 -1.71 2.87 3.75
N ALA A 87 -0.62 2.11 3.85
CA ALA A 87 0.74 2.65 3.70
C ALA A 87 0.98 3.23 2.30
N LEU A 88 0.39 2.63 1.26
CA LEU A 88 0.44 3.14 -0.11
C LEU A 88 -0.49 4.34 -0.29
N ALA A 89 -1.68 4.33 0.30
CA ALA A 89 -2.64 5.44 0.20
C ALA A 89 -2.09 6.74 0.82
N LYS A 90 -1.26 6.61 1.86
CA LYS A 90 -0.56 7.72 2.53
C LYS A 90 0.88 7.89 2.02
N ALA A 91 1.26 7.24 0.93
CA ALA A 91 2.61 7.31 0.39
C ALA A 91 3.03 8.73 0.03
N TYR A 92 4.32 9.00 0.13
CA TYR A 92 4.92 10.27 -0.25
C TYR A 92 5.86 10.09 -1.44
N ARG A 93 6.09 11.17 -2.19
CA ARG A 93 6.95 11.16 -3.38
C ARG A 93 8.14 12.10 -3.16
N PRO A 94 9.33 11.57 -2.78
CA PRO A 94 10.52 12.39 -2.70
C PRO A 94 10.98 12.77 -4.12
N GLY A 95 10.87 14.06 -4.44
CA GLY A 95 11.20 14.59 -5.76
C GLY A 95 10.28 14.04 -6.85
N MET A 96 10.86 13.68 -8.01
CA MET A 96 10.12 13.25 -9.21
C MET A 96 10.05 11.73 -9.39
N GLY A 97 10.42 10.93 -8.39
CA GLY A 97 10.49 9.47 -8.46
C GLY A 97 9.14 8.74 -8.32
N GLN A 98 9.19 7.46 -7.95
CA GLN A 98 7.99 6.68 -7.56
C GLN A 98 7.54 7.06 -6.14
N PHE A 99 6.27 6.80 -5.81
CA PHE A 99 5.76 6.93 -4.44
C PHE A 99 6.37 5.87 -3.52
N LEU A 100 6.74 6.28 -2.31
CA LEU A 100 7.24 5.40 -1.25
C LEU A 100 6.16 5.22 -0.18
N PRO A 101 5.85 3.97 0.22
CA PRO A 101 4.87 3.71 1.27
C PRO A 101 5.22 4.44 2.56
N ASP A 102 4.26 5.17 3.13
CA ASP A 102 4.38 5.68 4.48
C ASP A 102 4.09 4.54 5.45
N ARG A 103 5.14 3.89 5.95
CA ARG A 103 5.04 2.76 6.87
C ARG A 103 4.83 3.19 8.32
N LEU A 104 4.55 4.46 8.57
CA LEU A 104 4.19 4.99 9.90
C LEU A 104 2.91 5.83 9.80
N PHE A 105 2.07 5.54 8.81
CA PHE A 105 0.86 6.31 8.51
C PHE A 105 -0.09 6.43 9.71
N TRP A 106 -0.09 5.48 10.64
CA TRP A 106 -0.92 5.48 11.85
C TRP A 106 -0.30 6.27 13.01
N ALA A 107 0.99 6.58 12.95
CA ALA A 107 1.71 7.31 13.99
C ALA A 107 1.79 8.81 13.71
N ARG A 108 1.27 9.23 12.55
CA ARG A 108 1.13 10.62 12.15
C ARG A 108 -0.31 11.00 12.44
N ASP A 109 -0.55 11.55 13.63
CA ASP A 109 -1.85 12.13 13.97
C ASP A 109 -2.23 13.16 12.89
N ASP A 110 -3.50 13.19 12.46
CA ASP A 110 -4.06 14.20 11.55
C ASP A 110 -4.08 15.63 12.18
N ASP A 111 -3.38 15.84 13.30
CA ASP A 111 -3.30 17.09 14.08
C ASP A 111 -2.40 18.17 13.47
N ALA A 112 -1.88 17.97 12.27
CA ALA A 112 -1.25 19.06 11.54
C ALA A 112 -2.34 20.02 11.03
N GLU A 113 -2.64 21.06 11.83
CA GLU A 113 -3.39 22.23 11.37
C GLU A 113 -2.86 22.66 10.00
N PRO A 114 -3.73 22.85 8.98
CA PRO A 114 -3.28 23.35 7.70
C PRO A 114 -2.57 24.70 7.93
N PRO A 115 -1.47 24.98 7.22
CA PRO A 115 -0.79 26.25 7.38
C PRO A 115 -1.79 27.37 7.08
N VAL A 116 -2.01 28.24 8.07
CA VAL A 116 -2.75 29.48 7.89
C VAL A 116 -2.11 30.24 6.73
N GLU A 117 -2.83 30.36 5.61
CA GLU A 117 -2.45 31.26 4.54
C GLU A 117 -2.46 32.68 5.11
N GLU A 118 -1.29 33.25 5.38
CA GLU A 118 -1.15 34.67 5.65
C GLU A 118 -1.65 35.42 4.42
N GLU A 119 -2.87 35.93 4.55
CA GLU A 119 -3.51 36.86 3.64
C GLU A 119 -2.51 38.00 3.40
N ARG A 120 -1.89 38.02 2.22
CA ARG A 120 -1.06 39.13 1.74
C ARG A 120 -1.96 40.36 1.57
N ALA A 121 -2.27 41.02 2.68
CA ALA A 121 -2.94 42.29 2.71
C ALA A 121 -2.08 43.29 1.92
N SER A 122 -2.70 43.80 0.86
CA SER A 122 -2.19 44.79 -0.07
C SER A 122 -1.50 45.95 0.62
N ARG A 123 -0.20 46.12 0.38
CA ARG A 123 0.51 47.35 0.69
C ARG A 123 0.32 48.31 -0.49
N ALA A 124 -0.73 49.12 -0.44
CA ALA A 124 -0.88 50.26 -1.36
C ALA A 124 0.20 51.33 -1.04
N PRO A 125 0.79 51.99 -2.04
CA PRO A 125 1.77 53.05 -1.80
C PRO A 125 1.05 54.33 -1.36
N ASN A 126 1.44 54.85 -0.19
CA ASN A 126 0.92 56.10 0.35
C ASN A 126 1.49 57.29 -0.46
N LEU A 127 0.59 57.99 -1.17
CA LEU A 127 0.85 59.23 -1.88
C LEU A 127 1.10 60.36 -0.88
N HIS A 128 2.35 60.83 -0.75
CA HIS A 128 2.63 62.09 -0.06
C HIS A 128 2.63 63.24 -1.07
N ARG A 129 1.56 64.06 -0.99
CA ARG A 129 1.56 65.47 -1.42
C ARG A 129 2.54 66.24 -0.54
N HIS A 130 3.46 66.99 -1.16
CA HIS A 130 3.62 68.44 -0.98
C HIS A 130 4.54 68.99 -2.09
#